data_AF-A0A093S461-F1
#
_entry.id   AF-A0A093S461-F1
#
_cell.length_a   1.000
_cell.length_b   1.000
_cell.length_c   1.000
_cell.angle_alpha   90.00
_cell.angle_beta   90.00
_cell.angle_gamma   90.00
#
_symmetry.space_group_name_H-M   'P 1'
#
loop_
_entity.id
_entity.type
_entity.pdbx_description
1 polymer ?
#
loop_
_entity_poly.entity_id
_entity_poly.type
_entity_poly.pdbx_seq_one_letter_code
_entity_poly.pdbx_strand_id
1 'polypeptide(L)'
;RVTRAVSGSDTDFTIHIRDVQPEDVGTYYCVKFTKSLTGEDEVFRRGTGTEVSVLEAAVVPSMVAAVVVLCFLLVLGLLVALCLYRRKRQGRVGSPCPARPAAVGSFPPTSLQCCAGTPSTRSEVLDAESSHLPSQ
;
A
#
# COMPACT_ATOMS: atom_id res chain seq x y z
N ARG A 1 10.58 -38.98 18.28
CA ARG A 1 10.86 -40.44 18.40
C ARG A 1 12.36 -40.70 18.23
N VAL A 2 12.93 -41.63 18.99
CA VAL A 2 14.34 -42.05 18.85
C VAL A 2 14.37 -43.36 18.04
N THR A 3 15.26 -43.47 17.07
CA THR A 3 15.49 -44.68 16.26
C THR A 3 16.98 -44.91 16.09
N ARG A 4 17.41 -46.16 15.87
CA ARG A 4 18.80 -46.43 15.45
C ARG A 4 19.02 -45.91 14.03
N ALA A 5 20.12 -45.21 13.79
CA ALA A 5 20.46 -44.73 12.44
C ALA A 5 20.84 -45.91 11.53
N VAL A 6 21.58 -46.86 12.09
CA VAL A 6 21.99 -48.12 11.43
C VAL A 6 21.39 -49.28 12.21
N SER A 7 20.73 -50.21 11.51
CA SER A 7 20.15 -51.41 12.11
C SER A 7 21.20 -52.22 12.86
N GLY A 8 20.98 -52.48 14.15
CA GLY A 8 21.91 -53.22 15.01
C GLY A 8 23.07 -52.41 15.60
N SER A 9 23.16 -51.10 15.32
CA SER A 9 24.16 -50.24 15.98
C SER A 9 23.74 -49.88 17.41
N ASP A 10 24.70 -49.89 18.33
CA ASP A 10 24.52 -49.49 19.73
C ASP A 10 25.10 -48.11 20.03
N THR A 11 25.63 -47.43 19.03
CA THR A 11 26.29 -46.12 19.19
C THR A 11 25.62 -45.01 18.41
N ASP A 12 24.79 -45.34 17.42
CA ASP A 12 24.25 -44.35 16.49
C ASP A 12 22.71 -44.31 16.53
N PHE A 13 22.20 -43.16 16.98
CA PHE A 13 20.78 -42.91 17.21
C PHE A 13 20.36 -41.60 16.57
N THR A 14 19.20 -41.62 15.94
CA THR A 14 18.55 -40.47 15.31
C THR A 14 17.30 -40.10 16.06
N ILE A 15 17.11 -38.80 16.28
CA ILE A 15 15.84 -38.26 16.75
C ILE A 15 15.04 -37.70 15.57
N HIS A 16 13.75 -38.02 15.54
CA HIS A 16 12.82 -37.47 14.56
C HIS A 16 11.71 -36.72 15.31
N ILE A 17 11.72 -35.40 15.16
CA ILE A 17 10.73 -34.46 15.69
C ILE A 17 9.76 -34.15 14.55
N ARG A 18 8.46 -34.27 14.81
CA ARG A 18 7.39 -34.00 13.83
C ARG A 18 6.68 -32.73 14.24
N ASP A 19 6.08 -32.06 13.26
CA ASP A 19 5.22 -30.89 13.50
C ASP A 19 5.93 -29.86 14.38
N VAL A 20 7.15 -29.49 13.95
CA VAL A 20 8.04 -28.60 14.71
C VAL A 20 7.35 -27.25 14.95
N GLN A 21 7.27 -26.85 16.22
CA GLN A 21 6.67 -25.60 16.66
C GLN A 21 7.73 -24.66 17.27
N PRO A 22 7.41 -23.37 17.48
CA PRO A 22 8.34 -22.43 18.12
C PRO A 22 8.84 -22.88 19.50
N GLU A 23 8.06 -23.68 20.24
CA GLU A 23 8.43 -24.24 21.54
C GLU A 23 9.53 -25.30 21.45
N ASP A 24 9.76 -25.87 20.26
CA ASP A 24 10.81 -26.85 20.00
C ASP A 24 12.17 -26.18 19.75
N VAL A 25 12.24 -24.85 19.71
CA VAL A 25 13.49 -24.08 19.58
C VAL A 25 14.37 -24.31 20.80
N GLY A 26 15.64 -24.60 20.55
CA GLY A 26 16.60 -24.78 21.63
C GLY A 26 17.83 -25.56 21.21
N THR A 27 18.63 -25.95 22.21
CA THR A 27 19.82 -26.78 22.00
C THR A 27 19.54 -28.22 22.39
N TYR A 28 19.66 -29.12 21.42
CA TYR A 28 19.47 -30.55 21.63
C TYR A 28 20.80 -31.22 21.96
N TYR A 29 20.84 -32.04 23.00
CA TYR A 29 22.05 -32.73 23.44
C TYR A 29 21.89 -34.25 23.35
N CYS A 30 22.90 -34.92 22.81
CA CYS A 30 23.03 -36.36 22.98
C CYS A 30 23.58 -36.65 24.38
N VAL A 31 22.87 -37.44 25.17
CA VAL A 31 23.29 -37.89 26.50
C VAL A 31 23.38 -39.41 26.53
N LYS A 32 24.46 -39.92 27.13
CA LYS A 32 24.66 -41.35 27.39
C LYS A 32 24.65 -41.56 28.89
N PHE A 33 23.81 -42.47 29.36
CA PHE A 33 23.74 -42.85 30.77
C PHE A 33 24.46 -44.17 31.00
N THR A 34 25.09 -44.32 32.16
CA THR A 34 25.50 -45.62 32.68
C THR A 34 24.35 -46.17 33.50
N LYS A 35 23.84 -47.34 33.12
CA LYS A 35 22.81 -48.02 33.89
C LYS A 35 23.43 -48.68 35.11
N SER A 36 23.05 -48.26 36.32
CA SER A 36 23.50 -48.90 37.55
C SER A 36 22.58 -50.06 37.94
N LEU A 37 23.13 -51.03 38.67
CA LEU A 37 22.35 -52.14 39.23
C LEU A 37 21.43 -51.68 40.38
N THR A 38 21.75 -50.55 41.01
CA THR A 38 21.03 -49.96 42.14
C THR A 38 19.87 -49.06 41.71
N GLY A 39 19.72 -48.81 40.40
CA GLY A 39 18.57 -48.09 39.81
C GLY A 39 18.76 -46.60 39.60
N GLU A 40 19.92 -46.05 39.93
CA GLU A 40 20.27 -44.65 39.67
C GLU A 40 21.07 -44.56 38.36
N ASP A 41 20.46 -44.01 37.32
CA ASP A 41 21.12 -43.80 36.03
C ASP A 41 21.97 -42.53 36.09
N GLU A 42 23.28 -42.68 35.94
CA GLU A 42 24.21 -41.54 35.94
C GLU A 42 24.53 -41.09 34.52
N VAL A 43 24.63 -39.78 34.28
CA VAL A 43 25.08 -39.25 32.99
C VAL A 43 26.57 -39.57 32.80
N PHE A 44 26.87 -40.50 31.91
CA PHE A 44 28.24 -40.88 31.55
C PHE A 44 28.90 -39.87 30.61
N ARG A 45 28.15 -39.38 29.63
CA ARG A 45 28.67 -38.46 28.62
C ARG A 45 27.58 -37.56 28.09
N ARG A 46 27.93 -36.30 27.83
CA ARG A 46 27.10 -35.32 27.14
C ARG A 46 27.83 -34.86 25.87
N GLY A 47 27.11 -34.79 24.76
CA GLY A 47 27.62 -34.22 23.51
C GLY A 47 27.65 -32.69 23.55
N THR A 48 28.29 -32.07 22.55
CA THR A 48 28.43 -30.61 22.44
C THR A 48 27.07 -29.90 22.30
N GLY A 49 26.09 -30.57 21.69
CA GLY A 49 24.76 -30.04 21.43
C GLY A 49 24.60 -29.53 19.99
N THR A 50 23.35 -29.32 19.58
CA THR A 50 22.98 -28.76 18.27
C THR A 50 21.89 -27.73 18.49
N GLU A 51 22.15 -26.49 18.05
CA GLU A 51 21.16 -25.41 18.10
C GLU A 51 20.16 -25.58 16.96
N VAL A 52 18.88 -25.49 17.30
CA VAL A 52 17.76 -25.62 16.38
C VAL A 52 16.91 -24.36 16.49
N SER A 53 16.71 -23.68 15.35
CA SER A 53 15.82 -22.53 15.23
C SER A 53 14.66 -22.86 14.30
N VAL A 54 13.52 -22.19 14.54
CA VAL A 54 12.29 -22.36 13.76
C VAL A 54 11.91 -20.99 13.21
N LEU A 55 11.86 -20.88 11.89
CA LEU A 55 11.39 -19.66 11.23
C LEU A 55 9.90 -19.81 10.97
N GLU A 56 9.10 -18.95 11.57
CA GLU A 56 7.71 -18.84 11.22
C GLU A 56 7.59 -18.11 9.88
N ALA A 57 6.87 -18.71 8.93
CA ALA A 57 6.56 -18.04 7.67
C ALA A 57 5.64 -16.87 7.99
N ALA A 58 6.21 -15.66 8.03
CA ALA A 58 5.49 -14.47 8.39
C ALA A 58 4.28 -14.28 7.46
N VAL A 59 3.07 -14.15 8.02
CA VAL A 59 1.82 -13.84 7.28
C VAL A 59 1.84 -12.40 6.70
N VAL A 60 2.94 -11.67 6.96
CA VAL A 60 3.19 -10.28 6.58
C VAL A 60 2.96 -10.00 5.09
N PRO A 61 3.36 -10.84 4.12
CA PRO A 61 3.11 -10.57 2.70
C PRO A 61 1.60 -10.53 2.37
N SER A 62 0.81 -11.37 3.04
CA SER A 62 -0.65 -11.43 2.84
C SER A 62 -1.35 -10.19 3.38
N MET A 63 -0.95 -9.74 4.58
CA MET A 63 -1.50 -8.53 5.19
C MET A 63 -1.13 -7.28 4.39
N VAL A 64 0.11 -7.18 3.93
CA VAL A 64 0.57 -6.06 3.09
C VAL A 64 -0.20 -6.02 1.77
N ALA A 65 -0.37 -7.17 1.09
CA ALA A 65 -1.15 -7.24 -0.14
C ALA A 65 -2.61 -6.80 0.07
N ALA A 66 -3.25 -7.26 1.15
CA ALA A 66 -4.62 -6.87 1.48
C ALA A 66 -4.77 -5.36 1.72
N VAL A 67 -3.85 -4.76 2.49
CA VAL A 67 -3.84 -3.30 2.76
C VAL A 67 -3.65 -2.52 1.46
N VAL A 68 -2.73 -2.95 0.60
CA VAL A 68 -2.49 -2.28 -0.70
C VAL A 68 -3.74 -2.31 -1.57
N VAL A 69 -4.38 -3.48 -1.72
CA VAL A 69 -5.62 -3.63 -2.50
C VAL A 69 -6.73 -2.74 -1.93
N LEU A 70 -6.92 -2.74 -0.61
CA LEU A 70 -7.92 -1.90 0.04
C LEU A 70 -7.67 -0.41 -0.22
N CYS A 71 -6.42 0.05 -0.07
CA CYS A 71 -6.03 1.42 -0.37
C CYS A 71 -6.33 1.81 -1.83
N PHE A 72 -6.01 0.93 -2.80
CA PHE A 72 -6.30 1.19 -4.21
C PHE A 72 -7.80 1.34 -4.48
N LEU A 73 -8.64 0.49 -3.90
CA LEU A 73 -10.10 0.56 -4.06
C LEU A 73 -10.68 1.85 -3.45
N LEU A 74 -10.19 2.27 -2.29
CA LEU A 74 -10.61 3.52 -1.64
C LEU A 74 -10.22 4.75 -2.46
N VAL A 75 -8.99 4.80 -2.98
CA VAL A 75 -8.51 5.91 -3.82
C VAL A 75 -9.31 5.98 -5.13
N LEU A 76 -9.53 4.85 -5.80
CA LEU A 76 -10.31 4.81 -7.03
C LEU A 76 -11.76 5.25 -6.79
N GLY A 77 -12.38 4.80 -5.69
CA GLY A 77 -13.71 5.22 -5.29
C GLY A 77 -13.81 6.73 -5.05
N LEU A 78 -12.84 7.31 -4.33
CA LEU A 78 -12.75 8.75 -4.10
C LEU A 78 -12.57 9.53 -5.39
N LEU A 79 -11.71 9.08 -6.31
CA LEU A 79 -11.50 9.72 -7.61
C LEU A 79 -12.78 9.70 -8.44
N VAL A 80 -13.48 8.55 -8.52
CA VAL A 80 -14.76 8.46 -9.24
C VAL A 80 -15.80 9.37 -8.60
N ALA A 81 -15.94 9.36 -7.27
CA ALA A 81 -16.87 10.25 -6.57
C ALA A 81 -16.56 11.73 -6.83
N LEU A 82 -15.28 12.13 -6.77
CA LEU A 82 -14.83 13.49 -7.10
C LEU A 82 -15.08 13.84 -8.56
N CYS A 83 -14.84 12.92 -9.50
CA CYS A 83 -15.11 13.11 -10.92
C CYS A 83 -16.60 13.30 -11.19
N LEU A 84 -17.46 12.47 -10.58
CA LEU A 84 -18.92 12.60 -10.71
C LEU A 84 -19.40 13.89 -10.05
N TYR A 85 -18.83 14.25 -8.90
CA TYR A 85 -19.12 15.52 -8.22
C TYR A 85 -18.74 16.73 -9.07
N ARG A 86 -17.55 16.72 -9.67
CA ARG A 86 -17.08 17.78 -10.58
C ARG A 86 -17.92 17.81 -11.86
N ARG A 87 -18.21 16.68 -12.49
CA ARG A 87 -19.09 16.59 -13.67
C ARG A 87 -20.48 17.12 -13.38
N LYS A 88 -21.06 16.77 -12.23
CA LYS A 88 -22.37 17.28 -11.80
C LYS A 88 -22.35 18.80 -11.58
N ARG A 89 -21.27 19.37 -11.05
CA ARG A 89 -21.11 20.83 -10.95
C ARG A 89 -20.82 21.52 -12.29
N GLN A 90 -20.06 20.87 -13.17
CA GLN A 90 -19.74 21.37 -14.52
C GLN A 90 -20.95 21.31 -15.46
N GLY A 91 -21.92 20.44 -15.20
CA GLY A 91 -23.22 20.43 -15.89
C GLY A 91 -24.08 21.69 -15.70
N ARG A 92 -23.57 22.75 -15.05
CA ARG A 92 -24.20 24.07 -14.97
C ARG A 92 -23.40 25.20 -15.65
N VAL A 93 -22.22 24.90 -16.22
CA VAL A 93 -21.40 25.87 -16.98
C VAL A 93 -20.83 25.15 -18.21
N GLY A 94 -21.43 25.39 -19.38
CA GLY A 94 -20.85 25.05 -20.67
C GLY A 94 -21.52 23.88 -21.38
N SER A 95 -22.59 24.18 -22.11
CA SER A 95 -23.01 23.42 -23.28
C SER A 95 -21.91 23.50 -24.34
N PRO A 96 -21.36 22.39 -24.87
CA PRO A 96 -20.70 22.42 -26.16
C PRO A 96 -21.79 22.39 -27.23
N CYS A 97 -22.03 23.54 -27.86
CA CYS A 97 -22.82 23.57 -29.09
C CYS A 97 -22.16 22.65 -30.13
N PRO A 98 -22.88 21.69 -30.73
CA PRO A 98 -22.39 21.03 -31.92
C PRO A 98 -22.49 22.03 -33.07
N ALA A 99 -21.35 22.39 -33.65
CA ALA A 99 -21.33 23.12 -34.91
C ALA A 99 -22.04 22.27 -35.98
N ARG A 100 -23.23 22.72 -36.41
CA ARG A 100 -23.92 22.13 -37.57
C ARG A 100 -23.35 22.79 -38.84
N PRO A 101 -23.08 22.03 -39.92
CA PRO A 101 -22.43 22.57 -41.11
C PRO A 101 -23.28 23.63 -41.80
N ALA A 102 -22.60 24.64 -42.32
CA ALA A 102 -23.12 25.75 -43.07
C ALA A 102 -24.02 25.32 -44.24
N ALA A 103 -25.15 26.00 -44.40
CA ALA A 103 -25.88 26.09 -45.65
C ALA A 103 -26.24 27.57 -45.90
N VAL A 104 -25.84 28.03 -47.07
CA VAL A 104 -25.98 29.36 -47.66
C VAL A 104 -27.45 29.74 -47.86
N GLY A 105 -27.83 31.00 -47.61
CA GLY A 105 -29.16 31.50 -48.01
C GLY A 105 -29.55 32.89 -47.48
N SER A 106 -29.19 33.90 -48.26
CA SER A 106 -29.71 35.27 -48.46
C SER A 106 -30.87 35.90 -47.64
N PHE A 107 -30.66 37.21 -47.38
CA PHE A 107 -31.57 38.36 -47.08
C PHE A 107 -31.70 38.87 -45.61
N PRO A 108 -31.41 40.18 -45.33
CA PRO A 108 -31.52 40.86 -44.02
C PRO A 108 -32.80 41.74 -43.94
N PRO A 109 -33.01 42.72 -43.02
CA PRO A 109 -32.34 43.09 -41.76
C PRO A 109 -33.33 43.24 -40.56
N THR A 110 -32.85 43.29 -39.31
CA THR A 110 -33.42 44.25 -38.33
C THR A 110 -32.49 44.44 -37.14
N SER A 111 -31.88 45.62 -37.10
CA SER A 111 -31.25 46.20 -35.91
C SER A 111 -32.34 46.49 -34.88
N LEU A 112 -32.22 45.93 -33.68
CA LEU A 112 -32.81 46.50 -32.47
C LEU A 112 -31.67 47.01 -31.61
N GLN A 113 -31.48 48.31 -31.69
CA GLN A 113 -30.50 49.10 -30.96
C GLN A 113 -31.12 49.64 -29.66
N CYS A 114 -30.27 49.79 -28.64
CA CYS A 114 -30.39 50.68 -27.46
C CYS A 114 -31.38 50.25 -26.34
N CYS A 115 -31.14 50.56 -25.05
CA CYS A 115 -30.49 51.74 -24.47
C CYS A 115 -29.65 51.49 -23.20
N ALA A 116 -28.76 52.46 -22.96
CA ALA A 116 -27.89 52.68 -21.82
C ALA A 116 -28.58 53.33 -20.58
N GLY A 117 -27.87 53.34 -19.44
CA GLY A 117 -28.15 54.24 -18.30
C GLY A 117 -27.28 53.99 -17.04
N THR A 118 -26.21 54.76 -16.86
CA THR A 118 -25.47 55.02 -15.59
C THR A 118 -26.18 56.11 -14.77
N PRO A 119 -26.04 56.29 -13.42
CA PRO A 119 -24.91 57.06 -12.84
C PRO A 119 -24.57 56.87 -11.33
N SER A 120 -23.30 57.05 -10.93
CA SER A 120 -22.91 57.82 -9.71
C SER A 120 -21.40 58.07 -9.60
N THR A 121 -21.03 59.29 -9.99
CA THR A 121 -20.08 60.25 -9.40
C THR A 121 -19.23 59.84 -8.17
N ARG A 122 -17.90 60.06 -8.22
CA ARG A 122 -17.18 61.24 -7.64
C ARG A 122 -15.71 60.94 -7.30
N SER A 123 -14.80 61.73 -7.91
CA SER A 123 -13.50 62.30 -7.45
C SER A 123 -12.50 61.37 -6.73
N GLU A 124 -11.21 61.28 -7.03
CA GLU A 124 -10.15 62.27 -7.25
C GLU A 124 -9.03 61.57 -8.07
N VAL A 125 -8.49 62.12 -9.17
CA VAL A 125 -7.50 63.21 -9.26
C VAL A 125 -6.10 62.75 -8.79
N LEU A 126 -5.21 62.56 -9.80
CA LEU A 126 -3.75 62.82 -9.83
C LEU A 126 -2.85 61.84 -9.03
N ASP A 127 -1.70 61.30 -9.49
CA ASP A 127 -0.74 61.52 -10.59
C ASP A 127 -0.02 60.16 -10.84
N ALA A 128 0.28 59.67 -12.05
CA ALA A 128 1.31 60.10 -13.02
C ALA A 128 2.76 60.09 -12.49
N GLU A 129 3.51 59.00 -12.75
CA GLU A 129 4.96 58.96 -13.02
C GLU A 129 5.30 57.51 -13.45
N SER A 130 5.37 57.20 -14.74
CA SER A 130 6.55 57.25 -15.61
C SER A 130 7.61 56.14 -15.37
N SER A 131 7.76 55.34 -16.43
CA SER A 131 9.02 54.87 -17.02
C SER A 131 9.90 53.79 -16.36
N HIS A 132 9.95 52.65 -17.07
CA HIS A 132 11.14 52.03 -17.68
C HIS A 132 12.25 51.35 -16.81
N LEU A 133 12.28 50.01 -16.90
CA LEU A 133 13.41 49.09 -17.26
C LEU A 133 14.75 49.11 -16.43
N PRO A 134 15.68 48.19 -16.72
CA PRO A 134 15.81 46.79 -16.27
C PRO A 134 16.90 46.61 -15.19
N SER A 135 16.95 45.47 -14.52
CA SER A 135 18.16 45.04 -13.80
C SER A 135 18.61 43.66 -14.26
N GLN A 136 19.89 43.65 -14.63
CA GLN A 136 20.81 42.59 -15.01
C GLN A 136 20.75 41.34 -14.12
#